data_AF-A0A3D4XAY7-F1
#
_entry.id   AF-A0A3D4XAY7-F1
#
_cell.length_a   1.000
_cell.length_b   1.000
_cell.length_c   1.000
_cell.angle_alpha   90.00
_cell.angle_beta   90.00
_cell.angle_gamma   90.00
#
_symmetry.space_group_name_H-M   'P 1'
#
loop_
_entity.id
_entity.type
_entity.pdbx_description
1 polymer ?
#
loop_
_entity_poly.entity_id
_entity_poly.type
_entity_poly.pdbx_seq_one_letter_code
_entity_poly.pdbx_strand_id
1 'polypeptide(L)'
;MATDIQLRVDPGELKAKAREVQGQIHHFESSFRRLSQIIQGTKGYWDGTASQTHQRQFADIQADMDGTIKKLKKHPENLLDMAKVYEAAEETSYREALALAEDVIS
;
A
#
# COMPACT_ATOMS: atom_id res chain seq x y z
N MET A 1 -38.07 -5.21 -13.23
CA MET A 1 -36.85 -6.05 -13.17
C MET A 1 -35.73 -5.11 -12.77
N ALA A 2 -35.33 -5.08 -11.50
CA ALA A 2 -34.20 -4.24 -11.08
C ALA A 2 -32.93 -4.90 -11.60
N THR A 3 -32.24 -4.21 -12.50
CA THR A 3 -30.97 -4.67 -13.06
C THR A 3 -29.94 -4.67 -11.94
N ASP A 4 -29.62 -5.87 -11.43
CA ASP A 4 -28.57 -6.05 -10.43
C ASP A 4 -27.22 -5.84 -11.14
N ILE A 5 -26.69 -4.62 -11.06
CA ILE A 5 -25.34 -4.30 -11.55
C ILE A 5 -24.37 -4.90 -10.54
N GLN A 6 -24.04 -6.17 -10.71
CA GLN A 6 -23.09 -6.88 -9.85
C GLN A 6 -21.65 -6.49 -10.24
N LEU A 7 -20.97 -5.75 -9.35
CA LEU A 7 -19.55 -5.43 -9.48
C LEU A 7 -18.71 -6.73 -9.54
N ARG A 8 -17.84 -6.87 -10.54
CA ARG A 8 -16.87 -8.00 -10.59
C ARG A 8 -15.76 -7.87 -9.54
N VAL A 9 -15.54 -6.68 -8.99
CA VAL A 9 -14.57 -6.37 -7.94
C VAL A 9 -15.20 -5.33 -7.01
N ASP A 10 -15.30 -5.63 -5.72
CA ASP A 10 -15.86 -4.72 -4.71
C ASP A 10 -14.82 -3.63 -4.33
N PRO A 11 -15.07 -2.34 -4.61
CA PRO A 11 -14.19 -1.24 -4.19
C PRO A 11 -13.98 -1.19 -2.67
N GLY A 12 -14.97 -1.64 -1.89
CA GLY A 12 -14.87 -1.76 -0.43
C GLY A 12 -13.80 -2.76 0.00
N GLU A 13 -13.74 -3.93 -0.65
CA GLU A 13 -12.73 -4.95 -0.40
C GLU A 13 -11.32 -4.46 -0.79
N LEU A 14 -11.19 -3.78 -1.93
CA LEU A 14 -9.91 -3.15 -2.34
C LEU A 14 -9.41 -2.14 -1.31
N LYS A 15 -10.30 -1.26 -0.82
CA LYS A 15 -9.99 -0.28 0.22
C LYS A 15 -9.63 -0.95 1.55
N ALA A 16 -10.34 -2.01 1.94
CA ALA A 16 -10.04 -2.77 3.16
C ALA A 16 -8.65 -3.42 3.08
N LYS A 17 -8.33 -4.07 1.96
CA LYS A 17 -7.04 -4.72 1.76
C LYS A 17 -5.90 -3.72 1.68
N ALA A 18 -6.12 -2.57 1.05
CA ALA A 18 -5.15 -1.47 1.04
C ALA A 18 -4.79 -1.01 2.46
N ARG A 19 -5.78 -0.83 3.35
CA ARG A 19 -5.55 -0.46 4.75
C ARG A 19 -4.79 -1.53 5.53
N GLU A 20 -5.12 -2.81 5.33
CA GLU A 20 -4.42 -3.92 5.97
C GLU A 20 -2.93 -3.92 5.59
N VAL A 21 -2.64 -3.82 4.28
CA VAL A 21 -1.28 -3.78 3.76
C VAL A 21 -0.52 -2.54 4.27
N GLN A 22 -1.17 -1.37 4.33
CA GLN A 22 -0.59 -0.17 4.93
C GLN A 22 -0.21 -0.38 6.40
N GLY A 23 -1.06 -1.04 7.18
CA GLY A 23 -0.79 -1.37 8.58
C GLY A 23 0.43 -2.30 8.73
N GLN A 24 0.52 -3.33 7.89
CA GLN A 24 1.66 -4.26 7.88
C GLN A 24 2.97 -3.56 7.50
N ILE A 25 2.95 -2.70 6.48
CA ILE A 25 4.11 -1.89 6.07
C ILE A 25 4.56 -0.98 7.22
N HIS A 26 3.62 -0.32 7.89
CA HIS A 26 3.94 0.57 9.02
C HIS A 26 4.58 -0.20 10.19
N HIS A 27 4.05 -1.38 10.51
CA HIS A 27 4.63 -2.26 11.54
C HIS A 27 6.05 -2.70 11.17
N PHE A 28 6.25 -3.09 9.91
CA PHE A 28 7.56 -3.47 9.38
C PHE A 28 8.57 -2.32 9.46
N GLU A 29 8.22 -1.14 8.98
CA GLU A 29 9.07 0.06 9.02
C GLU A 29 9.45 0.42 10.47
N SER A 30 8.50 0.32 11.40
CA SER A 30 8.75 0.59 12.82
C SER A 30 9.69 -0.45 13.45
N SER A 31 9.51 -1.73 13.12
CA SER A 31 10.39 -2.81 13.58
C SER A 31 11.80 -2.65 13.03
N PHE A 32 11.93 -2.29 11.77
CA PHE A 32 13.21 -2.04 11.12
C PHE A 32 13.93 -0.83 11.74
N ARG A 33 13.23 0.29 11.97
CA ARG A 33 13.80 1.44 12.68
C ARG A 33 14.32 1.08 14.07
N ARG A 34 13.59 0.25 14.82
CA ARG A 34 14.03 -0.22 16.14
C ARG A 34 15.29 -1.08 16.04
N LEU A 35 15.37 -1.96 15.04
CA LEU A 35 16.57 -2.75 14.77
C LEU A 35 17.78 -1.84 14.46
N SER A 36 17.59 -0.83 13.60
CA SER A 36 18.63 0.16 13.29
C SER A 36 19.12 0.91 14.52
N GLN A 37 18.22 1.31 15.41
CA GLN A 37 18.59 1.98 16.66
C GLN A 37 19.42 1.07 17.57
N ILE A 38 19.04 -0.21 17.70
CA ILE A 38 19.79 -1.18 18.51
C ILE A 38 21.21 -1.34 17.95
N ILE A 39 21.34 -1.55 16.64
CA ILE A 39 22.64 -1.74 15.97
C ILE A 39 23.51 -0.48 16.04
N GLN A 40 22.90 0.71 15.98
CA GLN A 40 23.63 1.96 16.20
C GLN A 40 24.07 2.11 17.67
N GLY A 41 23.30 1.62 18.62
CA GLY A 41 23.65 1.59 20.05
C GLY A 41 24.79 0.61 20.38
N THR A 42 24.98 -0.45 19.58
CA THR A 42 26.08 -1.40 19.79
C THR A 42 27.45 -0.87 19.34
N LYS A 43 27.50 0.28 18.67
CA LYS A 43 28.74 0.90 18.16
C LYS A 43 29.81 1.12 19.24
N GLY A 44 29.41 1.41 20.48
CA GLY A 44 30.35 1.65 21.58
C GLY A 44 31.03 0.39 22.11
N TYR A 45 30.48 -0.79 21.83
CA TYR A 45 31.01 -2.06 22.34
C TYR A 45 32.01 -2.71 21.39
N TRP A 46 31.93 -2.40 20.09
CA TRP A 46 32.77 -3.01 19.05
C TRP A 46 33.66 -1.92 18.47
N ASP A 47 34.91 -1.84 18.92
CA ASP A 47 35.94 -0.98 18.33
C ASP A 47 36.85 -1.81 17.40
N GLY A 48 37.33 -1.20 16.32
CA GLY A 48 38.21 -1.82 15.33
C GLY A 48 37.59 -2.10 13.95
N THR A 49 38.38 -2.74 13.08
CA THR A 49 38.09 -2.88 11.64
C THR A 49 36.82 -3.70 11.35
N ALA A 50 36.49 -4.69 12.18
CA ALA A 50 35.26 -5.46 12.07
C ALA A 50 34.01 -4.59 12.31
N SER A 51 34.07 -3.65 13.26
CA SER A 51 32.98 -2.72 13.54
C SER A 51 32.72 -1.79 12.35
N GLN A 52 33.77 -1.25 11.74
CA GLN A 52 33.63 -0.40 10.56
C GLN A 52 33.00 -1.17 9.37
N THR A 53 33.39 -2.42 9.16
CA THR A 53 32.80 -3.27 8.11
C THR A 53 31.32 -3.54 8.38
N HIS A 54 30.95 -3.93 9.60
CA HIS A 54 29.54 -4.15 9.95
C HIS A 54 28.69 -2.88 9.83
N GLN A 55 29.25 -1.71 10.17
CA GLN A 55 28.54 -0.44 9.99
C GLN A 55 28.27 -0.11 8.53
N ARG A 56 29.24 -0.35 7.63
CA ARG A 56 29.04 -0.18 6.19
C ARG A 56 27.98 -1.12 5.65
N GLN A 57 28.10 -2.42 5.96
CA GLN A 57 27.10 -3.43 5.55
C GLN A 57 25.70 -3.08 6.06
N PHE A 58 25.58 -2.60 7.29
CA PHE A 58 24.29 -2.21 7.84
C PHE A 58 23.72 -0.96 7.16
N ALA A 59 24.56 0.02 6.81
CA ALA A 59 24.12 1.19 6.05
C ALA A 59 23.61 0.80 4.66
N ASP A 60 24.26 -0.15 3.98
CA ASP A 60 23.81 -0.67 2.69
C ASP A 60 22.45 -1.37 2.82
N ILE A 61 22.30 -2.24 3.83
CA ILE A 61 21.01 -2.89 4.14
C ILE A 61 19.93 -1.86 4.44
N GLN A 62 20.25 -0.78 5.15
CA GLN A 62 19.30 0.29 5.46
C GLN A 62 18.82 0.99 4.19
N ALA A 63 19.74 1.33 3.26
CA ALA A 63 19.39 1.94 1.99
C ALA A 63 18.51 1.03 1.12
N ASP A 64 18.85 -0.26 1.03
CA ASP A 64 18.05 -1.26 0.30
C ASP A 64 16.66 -1.44 0.90
N MET A 65 16.58 -1.42 2.24
CA MET A 65 15.32 -1.56 2.95
C MET A 65 14.41 -0.34 2.75
N ASP A 66 14.96 0.86 2.79
CA ASP A 66 14.22 2.10 2.51
C ASP A 66 13.64 2.06 1.07
N GLY A 67 14.44 1.59 0.11
CA GLY A 67 13.99 1.35 -1.27
C GLY A 67 12.87 0.31 -1.37
N THR A 68 12.97 -0.77 -0.59
CA THR A 68 11.97 -1.84 -0.55
C THR A 68 10.66 -1.37 0.06
N ILE A 69 10.71 -0.65 1.19
CA ILE A 69 9.54 -0.06 1.84
C ILE A 69 8.85 0.92 0.89
N LYS A 70 9.60 1.74 0.15
CA LYS A 70 9.03 2.65 -0.85
C LYS A 70 8.27 1.90 -1.94
N LYS A 71 8.81 0.79 -2.45
CA LYS A 71 8.12 -0.07 -3.44
C LYS A 71 6.87 -0.70 -2.85
N LEU A 72 6.94 -1.21 -1.63
CA LEU A 72 5.79 -1.81 -0.94
C LEU A 72 4.65 -0.82 -0.76
N LYS A 73 4.94 0.45 -0.43
CA LYS A 73 3.95 1.53 -0.31
C LYS A 73 3.18 1.80 -1.60
N LYS A 74 3.72 1.48 -2.76
CA LYS A 74 3.04 1.63 -4.06
C LYS A 74 1.86 0.66 -4.23
N HIS A 75 1.91 -0.53 -3.63
CA HIS A 75 0.84 -1.51 -3.77
C HIS A 75 -0.51 -1.06 -3.18
N PRO A 76 -0.59 -0.57 -1.93
CA PRO A 76 -1.85 -0.03 -1.40
C PRO A 76 -2.30 1.24 -2.13
N GLU A 77 -1.37 2.08 -2.62
CA GLU A 77 -1.72 3.23 -3.47
C GLU A 77 -2.45 2.77 -4.75
N ASN A 78 -1.90 1.76 -5.44
CA ASN A 78 -2.53 1.19 -6.63
C ASN A 78 -3.92 0.60 -6.32
N LEU A 79 -4.09 -0.09 -5.19
CA LEU A 79 -5.40 -0.64 -4.79
C LEU A 79 -6.44 0.46 -4.54
N LEU A 80 -6.03 1.57 -3.93
CA LEU A 80 -6.90 2.73 -3.72
C LEU A 80 -7.25 3.42 -5.04
N ASP A 81 -6.31 3.54 -5.96
CA ASP A 81 -6.56 4.12 -7.27
C ASP A 81 -7.48 3.23 -8.12
N MET A 82 -7.29 1.90 -8.08
CA MET A 82 -8.22 0.96 -8.70
C MET A 82 -9.64 1.13 -8.13
N ALA A 83 -9.79 1.22 -6.81
CA ALA A 83 -11.09 1.41 -6.18
C ALA A 83 -11.80 2.68 -6.69
N LYS A 84 -11.07 3.80 -6.86
CA LYS A 84 -11.63 5.04 -7.43
C LYS A 84 -12.09 4.87 -8.87
N VAL A 85 -11.33 4.14 -9.69
CA VAL A 85 -11.68 3.89 -11.09
C VAL A 85 -12.97 3.06 -11.19
N TYR A 86 -13.12 2.04 -10.34
CA TYR A 86 -14.34 1.23 -10.28
C TYR A 86 -15.55 2.07 -9.84
N GLU A 87 -15.41 2.89 -8.79
CA GLU A 87 -16.48 3.77 -8.32
C GLU A 87 -16.94 4.78 -9.40
N ALA A 88 -16.00 5.39 -10.12
CA ALA A 88 -16.32 6.34 -11.18
C ALA A 88 -17.00 5.66 -12.41
N ALA A 89 -16.55 4.46 -12.76
CA ALA A 89 -17.18 3.67 -13.82
C ALA A 89 -18.63 3.32 -13.45
N GLU A 90 -18.88 2.94 -12.19
CA GLU A 90 -20.21 2.63 -11.69
C GLU A 90 -21.15 3.84 -11.69
N GLU A 91 -20.68 5.00 -11.22
CA GLU A 91 -21.47 6.24 -11.29
C GLU A 91 -21.87 6.57 -12.73
N THR A 92 -20.97 6.36 -13.69
CA THR A 92 -21.24 6.57 -15.11
C THR A 92 -22.28 5.57 -15.63
N SER A 93 -22.11 4.28 -15.35
CA SER A 93 -23.08 3.24 -15.75
C SER A 93 -24.46 3.45 -15.12
N TYR A 94 -24.54 3.90 -13.88
CA TYR A 94 -25.81 4.21 -13.21
C TYR A 94 -26.51 5.41 -13.87
N ARG A 95 -25.77 6.46 -14.22
CA ARG A 95 -26.30 7.62 -14.94
C ARG A 95 -26.82 7.25 -16.33
N GLU A 96 -26.08 6.42 -17.06
CA GLU A 96 -26.50 5.92 -18.38
C GLU A 96 -27.75 5.03 -18.28
N ALA A 97 -27.79 4.13 -17.30
CA ALA A 97 -28.94 3.27 -17.06
C ALA A 97 -30.21 4.08 -16.70
N LEU A 98 -30.07 5.14 -15.90
CA LEU A 98 -31.17 6.06 -15.61
C LEU A 98 -31.66 6.79 -16.86
N ALA A 99 -30.73 7.31 -17.68
CA ALA A 99 -31.09 8.00 -18.92
C ALA A 99 -31.83 7.08 -19.91
N LEU A 100 -31.38 5.82 -20.04
CA LEU A 100 -32.05 4.82 -20.86
C LEU A 100 -33.44 4.44 -20.30
N ALA A 101 -33.57 4.33 -18.97
CA ALA A 101 -34.87 4.03 -18.36
C ALA A 101 -35.88 5.16 -18.56
N GLU A 102 -35.43 6.42 -18.53
CA GLU A 102 -36.27 7.59 -18.79
C GLU A 102 -36.76 7.64 -20.25
N ASP A 103 -35.90 7.29 -21.21
CA ASP A 103 -36.21 7.24 -22.66
C ASP A 103 -37.24 6.14 -23.02
N VAL A 104 -37.25 5.01 -22.30
CA VAL A 104 -38.18 3.89 -22.55
C VAL A 104 -39.56 4.11 -21.89
N ILE A 105 -39.68 5.06 -20.96
CA ILE A 105 -40.94 5.36 -20.25
C ILE A 105 -41.71 6.54 -20.89
N SER A 106 -41.12 7.25 -21.87
CA SER A 106 -41.82 8.26 -22.69
C SER A 106 -42.49 7.65 -23.92
#